data_AF-A0A957IS07-F1
#
_entry.id   AF-A0A957IS07-F1
#
_cell.length_a   1.000
_cell.length_b   1.000
_cell.length_c   1.000
_cell.angle_alpha   90.00
_cell.angle_beta   90.00
_cell.angle_gamma   90.00
#
_symmetry.space_group_name_H-M   'P 1'
#
loop_
_entity.id
_entity.type
_entity.pdbx_description
1 polymer ?
#
loop_
_entity_poly.entity_id
_entity_poly.type
_entity_poly.pdbx_seq_one_letter_code
_entity_poly.pdbx_strand_id
1 'polypeptide(L)'
;MNLPPNTPIEASGWPYYGGSYRLVRPLLQLLPPDTSRIVEPFCGSAVFSLNVPWLPRVVNDKNGDIIHLLRVIREQPDELAWLLARTPYHQAE
;
A
#
# COMPACT_ATOMS: atom_id res chain seq x y z
N MET A 1 17.13 6.98 -7.17
CA MET A 1 16.88 6.23 -8.43
C MET A 1 15.92 7.07 -9.26
N ASN A 2 16.24 7.39 -10.53
CA ASN A 2 15.32 8.16 -11.37
C ASN A 2 14.29 7.21 -11.99
N LEU A 3 13.13 7.05 -11.34
CA LEU A 3 12.02 6.32 -11.94
C LEU A 3 11.55 7.06 -13.22
N PRO A 4 11.35 6.35 -14.34
CA PRO A 4 10.86 6.99 -15.54
C PRO A 4 9.50 7.68 -15.26
N PRO A 5 9.25 8.85 -15.87
CA PRO A 5 8.08 9.69 -15.56
C PRO A 5 6.72 9.00 -15.80
N ASN A 6 6.69 7.91 -16.55
CA ASN A 6 5.49 7.13 -16.84
C ASN A 6 5.42 5.78 -16.09
N THR A 7 6.27 5.56 -15.08
CA THR A 7 6.17 4.35 -14.24
C THR A 7 4.77 4.29 -13.61
N PRO A 8 3.96 3.24 -13.82
CA PRO A 8 2.67 3.10 -13.18
C PRO A 8 2.80 3.17 -11.66
N ILE A 9 1.87 3.84 -11.00
CA ILE A 9 1.78 3.81 -9.53
C ILE A 9 0.78 2.72 -9.16
N GLU A 10 1.23 1.74 -8.38
CA GLU A 10 0.37 0.70 -7.84
C GLU A 10 -0.59 1.32 -6.82
N ALA A 11 -1.90 1.13 -7.04
CA ALA A 11 -2.92 1.57 -6.11
C ALA A 11 -3.04 0.58 -4.94
N SER A 12 -3.45 1.08 -3.77
CA SER A 12 -3.64 0.26 -2.57
C SER A 12 -4.90 -0.61 -2.57
N GLY A 13 -5.67 -0.67 -3.66
CA GLY A 13 -6.91 -1.46 -3.74
C GLY A 13 -8.12 -0.87 -3.01
N TRP A 14 -7.93 0.08 -2.09
CA TRP A 14 -9.00 0.82 -1.40
C TRP A 14 -8.64 2.30 -1.19
N PRO A 15 -9.64 3.21 -1.14
CA PRO A 15 -9.42 4.59 -0.74
C PRO A 15 -9.09 4.65 0.75
N TYR A 16 -8.24 5.61 1.13
CA TYR A 16 -7.92 5.88 2.52
C TYR A 16 -7.84 7.38 2.74
N TYR A 17 -8.39 7.86 3.86
CA TYR A 17 -8.36 9.28 4.18
C TYR A 17 -6.91 9.72 4.38
N GLY A 18 -6.52 10.84 3.76
CA GLY A 18 -5.11 11.27 3.74
C GLY A 18 -4.20 10.40 2.86
N GLY A 19 -4.77 9.60 1.95
CA GLY A 19 -4.01 8.72 1.07
C GLY A 19 -2.97 9.47 0.23
N SER A 20 -1.70 9.09 0.38
CA SER A 20 -0.56 9.74 -0.29
C SER A 20 -0.37 9.31 -1.75
N TYR A 21 -1.39 8.76 -2.42
CA TYR A 21 -1.29 8.21 -3.80
C TYR A 21 -0.68 9.23 -4.78
N ARG A 22 -1.16 10.48 -4.75
CA ARG A 22 -0.64 11.56 -5.62
C ARG A 22 0.79 11.98 -5.27
N LEU A 23 1.24 11.69 -4.04
CA LEU A 23 2.56 12.03 -3.55
C LEU A 23 3.59 10.91 -3.77
N VAL A 24 3.17 9.70 -4.17
CA VAL A 24 4.10 8.58 -4.36
C VAL A 24 5.21 8.95 -5.34
N ARG A 25 4.87 9.43 -6.55
CA ARG A 25 5.87 9.79 -7.56
C ARG A 25 6.90 10.82 -7.07
N PRO A 26 6.51 12.01 -6.55
CA PRO A 26 7.49 12.98 -6.07
C PRO A 26 8.29 12.44 -4.87
N LEU A 27 7.70 11.66 -3.97
CA LEU A 27 8.43 11.06 -2.84
C LEU A 27 9.48 10.05 -3.30
N LEU A 28 9.19 9.24 -4.32
CA LEU A 28 10.15 8.28 -4.87
C LEU A 28 11.36 8.98 -5.52
N GLN A 29 11.16 10.16 -6.10
CA GLN A 29 12.26 10.97 -6.65
C GLN A 29 13.16 11.57 -5.55
N LEU A 30 12.62 11.74 -4.34
CA LEU A 30 13.34 12.26 -3.18
C LEU A 30 13.99 11.17 -2.34
N LEU A 31 13.77 9.88 -2.65
CA LEU A 31 14.40 8.78 -1.92
C LEU A 31 15.93 8.83 -2.05
N PRO A 32 16.68 8.89 -0.93
CA PRO A 32 18.14 8.83 -0.96
C PRO A 32 18.64 7.57 -1.69
N PRO A 33 19.70 7.67 -2.52
CA PRO A 33 20.22 6.52 -3.26
C PRO A 33 20.69 5.35 -2.40
N ASP A 34 21.12 5.64 -1.17
CA ASP A 34 21.64 4.71 -0.16
C ASP A 34 20.55 4.17 0.79
N THR A 35 19.27 4.43 0.50
CA THR A 35 18.15 3.92 1.28
C THR A 35 18.14 2.39 1.27
N SER A 36 18.27 1.77 2.45
CA SER A 36 18.30 0.31 2.61
C SER A 36 16.97 -0.28 3.12
N ARG A 37 16.05 0.55 3.63
CA ARG A 37 14.77 0.13 4.20
C ARG A 37 13.76 1.28 4.22
N ILE A 38 12.49 0.95 3.99
CA ILE A 38 11.37 1.85 4.23
C ILE A 38 10.75 1.53 5.58
N VAL A 39 10.47 2.56 6.38
CA VAL A 39 9.75 2.46 7.65
C VAL A 39 8.61 3.47 7.63
N GLU A 40 7.38 2.98 7.68
CA GLU A 40 6.16 3.80 7.70
C GLU A 40 5.40 3.59 9.02
N PRO A 41 5.59 4.45 10.03
CA PRO A 41 4.89 4.35 11.31
C PRO A 41 3.37 4.62 11.23
N PHE A 42 2.96 5.31 10.16
CA PHE A 42 1.58 5.73 9.85
C PHE A 42 1.27 5.36 8.39
N CYS A 43 1.24 4.06 8.10
CA CYS A 43 1.19 3.59 6.72
C CYS A 43 -0.15 3.90 6.05
N GLY A 44 -1.26 4.00 6.79
CA GLY A 44 -2.58 4.07 6.20
C GLY A 44 -2.78 2.94 5.19
N SER A 45 -3.03 3.27 3.92
CA SER A 45 -3.15 2.27 2.85
C SER A 45 -1.84 1.64 2.37
N ALA A 46 -0.69 2.01 2.95
CA ALA A 46 0.65 1.57 2.59
C ALA A 46 1.03 1.80 1.12
N VAL A 47 0.37 2.75 0.45
CA VAL A 47 0.52 3.02 -0.99
C VAL A 47 1.97 3.35 -1.38
N PHE A 48 2.72 4.02 -0.52
CA PHE A 48 4.14 4.31 -0.79
C PHE A 48 4.96 3.02 -0.75
N SER A 49 4.87 2.25 0.34
CA SER A 49 5.49 0.92 0.48
C SER A 49 5.19 -0.03 -0.68
N LEU A 50 3.95 -0.06 -1.19
CA LEU A 50 3.59 -0.88 -2.37
C LEU A 50 4.40 -0.51 -3.62
N ASN A 51 4.82 0.74 -3.75
CA ASN A 51 5.59 1.26 -4.87
C ASN A 51 7.11 1.23 -4.63
N VAL A 52 7.58 0.59 -3.55
CA VAL A 52 9.01 0.34 -3.28
C VAL A 52 9.26 -1.17 -3.04
N PRO A 53 8.82 -2.07 -3.95
CA PRO A 53 8.88 -3.52 -3.73
C PRO A 53 10.31 -4.06 -3.56
N TRP A 54 11.32 -3.34 -4.05
CA TRP A 54 12.73 -3.73 -4.03
C TRP A 54 13.48 -3.48 -2.70
N LEU A 55 12.89 -2.76 -1.74
CA LEU A 55 13.49 -2.55 -0.42
C LEU A 55 12.74 -3.34 0.65
N PRO A 56 13.39 -3.81 1.73
CA PRO A 56 12.70 -4.22 2.94
C PRO A 56 11.77 -3.09 3.45
N ARG A 57 10.56 -3.44 3.88
CA ARG A 57 9.53 -2.50 4.34
C ARG A 57 9.01 -2.91 5.71
N VAL A 58 8.92 -1.94 6.62
CA VAL A 58 8.22 -2.08 7.90
C VAL A 58 7.08 -1.08 7.90
N VAL A 59 5.85 -1.59 7.90
CA VAL A 59 4.63 -0.78 7.95
C VAL A 59 3.95 -0.96 9.29
N ASN A 60 3.47 0.14 9.85
CA ASN A 60 2.72 0.19 11.09
C ASN A 60 1.63 1.26 10.99
N ASP A 61 0.56 1.10 11.76
CA ASP A 61 -0.50 2.08 11.93
C ASP A 61 -1.10 1.89 13.33
N LYS A 62 -1.72 2.93 13.86
CA LYS A 62 -2.48 2.83 15.12
C LYS A 62 -3.76 2.01 14.91
N ASN A 63 -4.33 2.05 13.70
CA ASN A 63 -5.53 1.28 13.38
C ASN A 63 -5.17 -0.20 13.16
N GLY A 64 -5.55 -1.04 14.12
CA GLY A 64 -5.31 -2.48 14.09
C GLY A 64 -5.95 -3.19 12.90
N ASP A 65 -7.10 -2.71 12.40
CA ASP A 65 -7.82 -3.34 11.29
C ASP A 65 -7.04 -3.18 9.97
N ILE A 66 -6.35 -2.06 9.78
CA ILE A 66 -5.46 -1.85 8.62
C ILE A 66 -4.31 -2.84 8.66
N ILE A 67 -3.66 -2.98 9.82
CA ILE A 67 -2.54 -3.90 9.99
C ILE A 67 -3.00 -5.36 9.84
N HIS A 68 -4.22 -5.67 10.30
CA HIS A 68 -4.82 -6.98 10.08
C HIS A 68 -5.09 -7.24 8.60
N LEU A 69 -5.73 -6.30 7.89
CA LEU A 69 -6.00 -6.40 6.46
C LEU A 69 -4.72 -6.61 5.65
N LEU A 70 -3.69 -5.79 5.88
CA LEU A 70 -2.39 -5.91 5.21
C LEU A 70 -1.72 -7.28 5.49
N ARG A 71 -1.89 -7.82 6.70
CA ARG A 71 -1.39 -9.16 7.04
C ARG A 71 -2.16 -10.25 6.28
N VAL A 72 -3.49 -10.18 6.24
CA VAL A 72 -4.33 -11.14 5.52
C VAL A 72 -4.03 -11.12 4.02
N ILE A 73 -3.88 -9.94 3.42
CA ILE A 73 -3.47 -9.81 2.00
C ILE A 73 -2.13 -10.50 1.74
N ARG A 74 -1.17 -10.37 2.66
CA ARG A 74 0.15 -10.98 2.51
C ARG A 74 0.12 -12.51 2.68
N GLU A 75 -0.66 -12.99 3.64
CA GLU A 75 -0.59 -14.39 4.09
C GLU A 75 -1.65 -15.29 3.45
N GLN A 76 -2.80 -14.74 3.08
CA GLN A 76 -3.99 -15.47 2.60
C GLN A 76 -4.70 -14.73 1.43
N PRO A 77 -3.98 -14.31 0.36
CA PRO A 77 -4.56 -13.50 -0.71
C PRO A 77 -5.69 -14.19 -1.47
N ASP A 78 -5.55 -15.49 -1.76
CA ASP A 78 -6.53 -16.25 -2.55
C ASP A 78 -7.84 -16.47 -1.78
N GLU A 79 -7.73 -16.76 -0.48
CA GLU A 79 -8.89 -16.92 0.41
C GLU A 79 -9.61 -15.57 0.57
N LEU A 80 -8.87 -14.49 0.78
CA LEU A 80 -9.45 -13.15 0.85
C LEU A 80 -10.19 -12.80 -0.45
N ALA A 81 -9.58 -13.03 -1.61
CA ALA A 81 -10.20 -12.78 -2.91
C ALA A 81 -11.47 -13.64 -3.10
N TRP A 82 -11.42 -14.92 -2.71
CA TRP A 82 -12.55 -15.84 -2.78
C TRP A 82 -13.73 -15.39 -1.91
N LEU A 83 -13.44 -14.91 -0.69
CA LEU A 83 -14.42 -14.37 0.25
C LEU A 83 -15.00 -13.06 -0.28
N LEU A 84 -14.18 -12.09 -0.69
CA LEU A 84 -14.63 -10.80 -1.23
C LEU A 84 -15.56 -10.97 -2.44
N ALA A 85 -15.28 -11.94 -3.33
CA ALA A 85 -16.13 -12.24 -4.47
C ALA A 85 -17.51 -12.82 -4.08
N ARG A 86 -17.68 -13.28 -2.84
CA ARG A 86 -18.89 -13.93 -2.31
C ARG A 86 -19.56 -13.15 -1.20
N THR A 87 -18.90 -12.15 -0.64
CA THR A 87 -19.50 -11.23 0.33
C THR A 87 -20.60 -10.46 -0.39
N PRO A 88 -21.87 -10.65 -0.04
CA PRO A 88 -22.96 -9.89 -0.62
C PRO A 88 -22.73 -8.42 -0.31
N TYR A 89 -22.74 -7.57 -1.33
CA TYR A 89 -22.78 -6.12 -1.14
C TYR A 89 -24.02 -5.57 -1.84
N HIS A 90 -24.64 -4.57 -1.23
CA HIS A 90 -25.73 -3.83 -1.83
C HIS A 90 -25.13 -2.84 -2.84
N GLN A 91 -25.43 -2.97 -4.13
CA GLN A 91 -24.86 -2.11 -5.18
C GLN A 91 -25.30 -0.65 -5.11
N ALA A 92 -26.24 -0.30 -4.21
CA ALA A 92 -26.86 1.01 -4.14
C ALA A 92 -26.56 1.81 -2.86
N GLU A 93 -25.79 1.29 -1.90
CA GLU A 93 -25.30 2.06 -0.74
C GLU A 93 -23.86 1.73 -0.39
#